data_AF-A0A3B8IE09-F1
#
_entry.id   AF-A0A3B8IE09-F1
#
_cell.length_a   1.000
_cell.length_b   1.000
_cell.length_c   1.000
_cell.angle_alpha   90.00
_cell.angle_beta   90.00
_cell.angle_gamma   90.00
#
_symmetry.space_group_name_H-M   'P 1'
#
loop_
_entity.id
_entity.type
_entity.pdbx_description
1 polymer ?
#
loop_
_entity_poly.entity_id
_entity_poly.type
_entity_poly.pdbx_seq_one_letter_code
_entity_poly.pdbx_strand_id
1 'polypeptide(L)'
;VHAPGKAFEYSSGGTHLLSGVTQQATGTYLPLFLYQEVLHPMGIHQFQMLTSPMGRGYLAGNFYLRPIDFTRFGLLVLNDGQWAGEPLIDAAWIQESTSPQIINTYPQGSDYGYLWRLLDRPVGSRQVRTIEAWGNGGQYLIIIPEWNMTVTFTAGNYNLFPEMEIPLEILEEYILPAVQAD
;
A
#
# COMPACT_ATOMS: atom_id res chain seq x y z
N VAL A 1 8.31 24.79 -0.59
CA VAL A 1 8.35 24.32 0.82
C VAL A 1 7.15 24.90 1.55
N HIS A 2 6.26 24.04 2.03
CA HIS A 2 5.05 24.41 2.77
C HIS A 2 5.23 24.18 4.28
N ALA A 3 4.47 24.88 5.12
CA ALA A 3 4.44 24.58 6.55
C ALA A 3 3.75 23.21 6.80
N PRO A 4 4.13 22.46 7.85
CA PRO A 4 3.51 21.18 8.19
C PRO A 4 1.98 21.29 8.30
N GLY A 5 1.26 20.33 7.69
CA GLY A 5 -0.20 20.27 7.72
C GLY A 5 -0.92 21.33 6.88
N LYS A 6 -0.22 22.10 6.03
CA LYS A 6 -0.84 23.14 5.18
C LYS A 6 -1.09 22.73 3.74
N ALA A 7 -0.34 21.76 3.24
CA ALA A 7 -0.48 21.26 1.87
C ALA A 7 -0.16 19.78 1.83
N PHE A 8 -0.84 19.06 0.93
CA PHE A 8 -0.46 17.71 0.57
C PHE A 8 0.61 17.75 -0.51
N GLU A 9 1.74 17.10 -0.25
CA GLU A 9 2.79 16.90 -1.25
C GLU A 9 3.35 15.50 -1.05
N TYR A 10 3.17 14.64 -2.05
CA TYR A 10 3.67 13.27 -1.98
C TYR A 10 5.20 13.30 -1.97
N SER A 11 5.82 12.78 -0.91
CA SER A 11 7.27 12.85 -0.71
C SER A 11 7.87 11.55 -0.21
N SER A 12 8.74 10.99 -1.04
CA SER A 12 9.64 9.88 -0.70
C SER A 12 10.63 10.23 0.43
N GLY A 13 10.93 11.53 0.63
CA GLY A 13 11.82 11.96 1.72
C GLY A 13 11.19 11.73 3.09
N GLY A 14 9.87 12.00 3.21
CA GLY A 14 9.13 11.78 4.45
C GLY A 14 9.07 10.31 4.85
N THR A 15 8.78 9.42 3.90
CA THR A 15 8.76 7.97 4.18
C THR A 15 10.16 7.44 4.55
N HIS A 16 11.24 7.99 3.96
CA HIS A 16 12.58 7.57 4.33
C HIS A 16 12.96 7.93 5.78
N LEU A 17 12.46 9.06 6.31
CA LEU A 17 12.68 9.42 7.72
C LEU A 17 12.08 8.37 8.69
N LEU A 18 10.96 7.73 8.31
CA LEU A 18 10.35 6.66 9.11
C LEU A 18 11.29 5.48 9.33
N SER A 19 12.25 5.23 8.42
CA SER A 19 13.25 4.19 8.64
C SER A 19 14.12 4.50 9.86
N GLY A 20 14.52 5.76 10.05
CA GLY A 20 15.33 6.18 11.20
C GLY A 20 14.53 6.12 12.50
N VAL A 21 13.28 6.59 12.46
CA VAL A 21 12.36 6.54 13.61
C VAL A 21 12.11 5.10 14.04
N THR A 22 11.81 4.20 13.11
CA THR A 22 11.55 2.78 13.40
C THR A 22 12.78 2.11 14.01
N GLN A 23 13.96 2.33 13.43
CA GLN A 23 15.21 1.77 13.97
C GLN A 23 15.52 2.29 15.38
N GLN A 24 15.26 3.57 15.64
CA GLN A 24 15.45 4.15 16.98
C GLN A 24 14.44 3.61 18.00
N ALA A 25 13.17 3.46 17.61
CA ALA A 25 12.10 2.97 18.49
C ALA A 25 12.24 1.48 18.82
N THR A 26 12.72 0.68 17.87
CA THR A 26 12.81 -0.79 18.01
C THR A 26 14.19 -1.25 18.48
N GLY A 27 15.23 -0.43 18.33
CA GLY A 27 16.61 -0.81 18.63
C GLY A 27 17.21 -1.84 17.66
N THR A 28 16.55 -2.10 16.53
CA THR A 28 16.99 -3.10 15.52
C THR A 28 16.96 -2.53 14.11
N TYR A 29 17.62 -3.20 13.17
CA TYR A 29 17.64 -2.82 11.77
C TYR A 29 16.28 -3.03 11.12
N LEU A 30 15.84 -2.07 10.28
CA LEU A 30 14.51 -2.12 9.68
C LEU A 30 14.21 -3.42 8.90
N PRO A 31 15.12 -3.97 8.06
CA PRO A 31 14.83 -5.23 7.38
C PRO A 31 14.64 -6.41 8.33
N LEU A 32 15.38 -6.42 9.45
CA LEU A 32 15.31 -7.49 10.44
C LEU A 32 14.00 -7.39 11.23
N PHE A 33 13.65 -6.18 11.71
CA PHE A 33 12.37 -5.90 12.35
C PHE A 33 11.19 -6.30 11.46
N LEU A 34 11.16 -5.79 10.22
CA LEU A 34 10.10 -6.09 9.26
C LEU A 34 9.98 -7.60 9.01
N TYR A 35 11.12 -8.29 8.89
CA TYR A 35 11.12 -9.74 8.70
C TYR A 35 10.54 -10.48 9.89
N GLN A 36 11.01 -10.19 11.11
CA GLN A 36 10.63 -10.92 12.32
C GLN A 36 9.18 -10.66 12.71
N GLU A 37 8.75 -9.40 12.66
CA GLU A 37 7.45 -8.99 13.21
C GLU A 37 6.31 -9.10 12.19
N VAL A 38 6.60 -9.09 10.88
CA VAL A 38 5.55 -9.03 9.85
C VAL A 38 5.73 -10.11 8.78
N LEU A 39 6.84 -10.12 8.06
CA LEU A 39 7.00 -11.00 6.89
C LEU A 39 7.02 -12.48 7.28
N HIS A 40 7.79 -12.84 8.32
CA HIS A 40 7.93 -14.22 8.75
C HIS A 40 6.62 -14.80 9.29
N PRO A 41 5.86 -14.13 10.17
CA PRO A 41 4.50 -14.54 10.55
C PRO A 41 3.57 -14.72 9.35
N MET A 42 3.73 -13.88 8.32
CA MET A 42 2.97 -13.99 7.06
C MET A 42 3.47 -15.09 6.11
N GLY A 43 4.50 -15.85 6.49
CA GLY A 43 5.12 -16.89 5.67
C GLY A 43 5.89 -16.35 4.44
N ILE A 44 6.33 -15.09 4.50
CA ILE A 44 7.10 -14.41 3.45
C ILE A 44 8.57 -14.54 3.80
N HIS A 45 9.28 -15.40 3.08
CA HIS A 45 10.70 -15.71 3.32
C HIS A 45 11.65 -15.11 2.29
N GLN A 46 11.11 -14.52 1.22
CA GLN A 46 11.88 -13.97 0.12
C GLN A 46 11.48 -12.52 -0.11
N PHE A 47 12.37 -11.61 0.24
CA PHE A 47 12.24 -10.20 -0.06
C PHE A 47 13.63 -9.59 -0.28
N GLN A 48 13.68 -8.44 -0.94
CA GLN A 48 14.87 -7.60 -0.96
C GLN A 48 14.50 -6.18 -0.58
N MET A 49 15.34 -5.56 0.25
CA MET A 49 15.20 -4.17 0.62
C MET A 49 16.55 -3.50 0.41
N LEU A 50 16.56 -2.41 -0.37
CA LEU A 50 17.74 -1.57 -0.47
C LEU A 50 18.00 -0.91 0.88
N THR A 51 19.23 -0.99 1.39
CA THR A 51 19.62 -0.36 2.66
C THR A 51 20.77 0.62 2.45
N SER A 52 20.79 1.67 3.26
CA SER A 52 21.97 2.52 3.41
C SER A 52 23.11 1.77 4.14
N PRO A 53 24.35 2.27 4.09
CA PRO A 53 25.46 1.71 4.87
C PRO A 53 25.21 1.68 6.39
N MET A 54 24.27 2.47 6.91
CA MET A 54 23.87 2.47 8.32
C MET A 54 22.77 1.45 8.65
N GLY A 55 22.38 0.61 7.69
CA GLY A 55 21.31 -0.38 7.86
C GLY A 55 19.89 0.20 7.84
N ARG A 56 19.73 1.46 7.39
CA ARG A 56 18.41 2.09 7.22
C ARG A 56 17.80 1.62 5.90
N GLY A 57 16.58 1.10 5.94
CA GLY A 57 15.87 0.66 4.74
C GLY A 57 15.40 1.84 3.90
N TYR A 58 15.46 1.67 2.59
CA TYR A 58 14.95 2.64 1.63
C TYR A 58 13.43 2.48 1.48
N LEU A 59 12.66 3.29 2.22
CA LEU A 59 11.19 3.26 2.24
C LEU A 59 10.52 4.09 1.13
N ALA A 60 11.25 4.41 0.07
CA ALA A 60 10.78 5.21 -1.05
C ALA A 60 10.61 4.41 -2.36
N GLY A 61 10.81 3.09 -2.30
CA GLY A 61 10.79 2.16 -3.44
C GLY A 61 11.79 1.03 -3.24
N ASN A 62 12.15 0.32 -4.31
CA ASN A 62 13.18 -0.74 -4.28
C ASN A 62 12.97 -1.80 -3.19
N PHE A 63 11.70 -2.09 -2.88
CA PHE A 63 11.30 -3.22 -2.07
C PHE A 63 10.76 -4.31 -3.00
N TYR A 64 11.45 -5.45 -3.03
CA TYR A 64 11.15 -6.53 -3.95
C TYR A 64 10.46 -7.65 -3.20
N LEU A 65 9.27 -8.01 -3.68
CA LEU A 65 8.48 -9.14 -3.22
C LEU A 65 7.97 -9.91 -4.43
N ARG A 66 7.61 -11.18 -4.23
CA ARG A 66 6.79 -11.89 -5.22
C ARG A 66 5.39 -11.26 -5.22
N PRO A 67 4.69 -11.18 -6.37
CA PRO A 67 3.33 -10.62 -6.42
C PRO A 67 2.39 -11.27 -5.39
N ILE A 68 2.48 -12.59 -5.23
CA ILE A 68 1.67 -13.33 -4.25
C ILE A 68 1.93 -12.90 -2.80
N ASP A 69 3.18 -12.55 -2.46
CA ASP A 69 3.52 -12.06 -1.12
C ASP A 69 3.03 -10.62 -0.91
N PHE A 70 3.03 -9.81 -1.98
CA PHE A 70 2.44 -8.47 -1.91
C PHE A 70 0.93 -8.52 -1.71
N THR A 71 0.22 -9.45 -2.36
CA THR A 71 -1.21 -9.71 -2.13
C THR A 71 -1.54 -10.06 -0.68
N ARG A 72 -0.61 -10.70 0.06
CA ARG A 72 -0.82 -11.00 1.48
C ARG A 72 -1.00 -9.75 2.34
N PHE A 73 -0.37 -8.63 1.99
CA PHE A 73 -0.62 -7.37 2.67
C PHE A 73 -2.05 -6.87 2.43
N GLY A 74 -2.59 -7.08 1.22
CA GLY A 74 -3.99 -6.78 0.93
C GLY A 74 -4.94 -7.61 1.79
N LEU A 75 -4.68 -8.91 1.90
CA LEU A 75 -5.44 -9.81 2.78
C LEU A 75 -5.30 -9.44 4.26
N LEU A 76 -4.13 -9.01 4.71
CA LEU A 76 -3.92 -8.57 6.08
C LEU A 76 -4.79 -7.34 6.41
N VAL A 77 -4.84 -6.36 5.50
CA VAL A 77 -5.69 -5.18 5.67
C VAL A 77 -7.18 -5.53 5.58
N LEU A 78 -7.58 -6.40 4.64
CA LEU A 78 -8.96 -6.88 4.53
C LEU A 78 -9.47 -7.57 5.79
N ASN A 79 -8.58 -8.29 6.49
CA ASN A 79 -8.90 -9.04 7.70
C ASN A 79 -8.61 -8.24 8.98
N ASP A 80 -8.61 -6.89 8.91
CA ASP A 80 -8.39 -6.01 10.06
C ASP A 80 -7.12 -6.36 10.87
N GLY A 81 -6.04 -6.73 10.16
CA GLY A 81 -4.75 -7.05 10.77
C GLY A 81 -4.62 -8.47 11.29
N GLN A 82 -5.63 -9.32 11.08
CA GLN A 82 -5.55 -10.74 11.39
C GLN A 82 -4.83 -11.52 10.29
N TRP A 83 -3.97 -12.45 10.70
CA TRP A 83 -3.30 -13.38 9.81
C TRP A 83 -3.42 -14.80 10.36
N ALA A 84 -3.94 -15.71 9.54
CA ALA A 84 -4.14 -17.12 9.91
C ALA A 84 -4.96 -17.32 11.22
N GLY A 85 -5.89 -16.40 11.52
CA GLY A 85 -6.75 -16.44 12.70
C GLY A 85 -6.16 -15.80 13.96
N GLU A 86 -4.94 -15.27 13.88
CA GLU A 86 -4.28 -14.59 14.98
C GLU A 86 -4.11 -13.09 14.67
N PRO A 87 -4.21 -12.19 15.68
CA PRO A 87 -3.93 -10.78 15.48
C PRO A 87 -2.42 -10.57 15.22
N LEU A 88 -2.08 -10.01 14.05
CA LEU A 88 -0.71 -9.65 13.69
C LEU A 88 -0.49 -8.13 13.78
N ILE A 89 -1.46 -7.35 13.31
CA ILE A 89 -1.50 -5.90 13.46
C ILE A 89 -2.79 -5.54 14.18
N ASP A 90 -2.73 -4.56 15.09
CA ASP A 90 -3.90 -4.09 15.82
C ASP A 90 -4.99 -3.58 14.85
N ALA A 91 -6.21 -4.05 15.02
CA ALA A 91 -7.34 -3.70 14.17
C ALA A 91 -7.63 -2.19 14.19
N ALA A 92 -7.47 -1.53 15.34
CA ALA A 92 -7.64 -0.08 15.44
C ALA A 92 -6.59 0.67 14.61
N TRP A 93 -5.35 0.16 14.55
CA TRP A 93 -4.33 0.73 13.68
C TRP A 93 -4.64 0.55 12.19
N ILE A 94 -5.16 -0.62 11.79
CA ILE A 94 -5.60 -0.83 10.40
C ILE A 94 -6.68 0.18 10.04
N GLN A 95 -7.71 0.32 10.88
CA GLN A 95 -8.80 1.27 10.68
C GLN A 95 -8.31 2.72 10.63
N GLU A 96 -7.46 3.13 11.56
CA GLU A 96 -6.89 4.47 11.59
C GLU A 96 -6.03 4.75 10.35
N SER A 97 -5.11 3.85 10.02
CA SER A 97 -4.17 4.02 8.91
C SER A 97 -4.87 4.10 7.54
N THR A 98 -6.01 3.42 7.39
CA THR A 98 -6.80 3.38 6.16
C THR A 98 -7.96 4.39 6.15
N SER A 99 -8.09 5.22 7.18
CA SER A 99 -9.09 6.31 7.22
C SER A 99 -8.57 7.60 6.57
N PRO A 100 -9.45 8.47 6.03
CA PRO A 100 -9.05 9.76 5.47
C PRO A 100 -8.37 10.66 6.50
N GLN A 101 -7.08 10.93 6.31
CA GLN A 101 -6.30 11.91 7.09
C GLN A 101 -6.20 13.25 6.35
N ILE A 102 -6.25 13.18 5.01
CA ILE A 102 -6.23 14.33 4.12
C ILE A 102 -7.26 14.10 3.02
N ILE A 103 -8.13 15.07 2.78
CA ILE A 103 -9.19 14.99 1.77
C ILE A 103 -8.76 15.66 0.46
N ASN A 104 -9.32 15.19 -0.66
CA ASN A 104 -9.15 15.81 -1.99
C ASN A 104 -7.68 16.00 -2.42
N THR A 105 -6.94 14.90 -2.41
CA THR A 105 -5.53 14.80 -2.83
C THR A 105 -5.39 14.38 -4.30
N TYR A 106 -4.18 13.94 -4.69
CA TYR A 106 -3.89 13.36 -6.01
C TYR A 106 -3.95 11.82 -5.94
N PRO A 107 -4.51 11.11 -6.95
CA PRO A 107 -5.24 11.64 -8.10
C PRO A 107 -6.52 12.38 -7.67
N GLN A 108 -7.04 13.24 -8.55
CA GLN A 108 -8.19 14.10 -8.23
C GLN A 108 -9.35 13.29 -7.64
N GLY A 109 -9.88 13.73 -6.51
CA GLY A 109 -10.98 13.05 -5.81
C GLY A 109 -10.55 11.89 -4.90
N SER A 110 -9.25 11.62 -4.75
CA SER A 110 -8.76 10.66 -3.76
C SER A 110 -8.52 11.31 -2.41
N ASP A 111 -8.79 10.58 -1.33
CA ASP A 111 -8.29 10.93 -0.01
C ASP A 111 -6.98 10.18 0.28
N TYR A 112 -6.31 10.57 1.35
CA TYR A 112 -5.06 9.95 1.77
C TYR A 112 -5.11 9.60 3.24
N GLY A 113 -4.81 8.33 3.56
CA GLY A 113 -4.59 7.83 4.90
C GLY A 113 -3.12 7.88 5.32
N TYR A 114 -2.71 7.02 6.25
CA TYR A 114 -1.29 6.82 6.55
C TYR A 114 -0.64 5.95 5.47
N LEU A 115 -0.19 6.62 4.41
CA LEU A 115 0.46 6.04 3.23
C LEU A 115 -0.44 5.23 2.31
N TRP A 116 -1.75 5.28 2.52
CA TRP A 116 -2.77 4.68 1.66
C TRP A 116 -3.48 5.75 0.84
N ARG A 117 -3.64 5.49 -0.46
CA ARG A 117 -4.59 6.25 -1.28
C ARG A 117 -5.96 5.64 -1.11
N LEU A 118 -6.98 6.48 -0.97
CA LEU A 118 -8.35 6.05 -0.78
C LEU A 118 -9.19 6.63 -1.91
N LEU A 119 -9.73 5.77 -2.78
CA LEU A 119 -10.43 6.19 -4.00
C LEU A 119 -11.84 5.64 -4.04
N ASP A 120 -12.75 6.38 -4.64
CA ASP A 120 -14.05 5.88 -5.04
C ASP A 120 -14.00 5.53 -6.52
N ARG A 121 -14.05 4.24 -6.85
CA ARG A 121 -13.93 3.76 -8.23
C ARG A 121 -15.30 3.48 -8.86
N PRO A 122 -15.52 3.89 -10.12
CA PRO A 122 -16.78 3.66 -10.82
C PRO A 122 -16.93 2.20 -11.20
N VAL A 123 -18.11 1.65 -10.91
CA VAL A 123 -18.50 0.30 -11.28
C VAL A 123 -19.97 0.31 -11.71
N GLY A 124 -20.21 0.40 -13.01
CA GLY A 124 -21.56 0.64 -13.55
C GLY A 124 -22.13 1.96 -13.05
N SER A 125 -23.26 1.91 -12.34
CA SER A 125 -23.90 3.11 -11.76
C SER A 125 -23.52 3.39 -10.29
N ARG A 126 -22.65 2.58 -9.69
CA ARG A 126 -22.20 2.74 -8.30
C ARG A 126 -20.74 3.13 -8.21
N GLN A 127 -20.34 3.58 -7.04
CA GLN A 127 -18.95 3.78 -6.65
C GLN A 127 -18.57 2.73 -5.60
N VAL A 128 -17.36 2.20 -5.67
CA VAL A 128 -16.80 1.32 -4.64
C VAL A 128 -15.56 1.95 -4.03
N ARG A 129 -15.49 1.97 -2.69
CA ARG A 129 -14.33 2.50 -1.97
C ARG A 129 -13.17 1.52 -2.05
N THR A 130 -11.99 2.00 -2.39
CA THR A 130 -10.75 1.23 -2.44
C THR A 130 -9.68 1.81 -1.52
N ILE A 131 -8.81 0.94 -1.03
CA ILE A 131 -7.60 1.28 -0.25
C ILE A 131 -6.41 0.80 -1.07
N GLU A 132 -5.48 1.71 -1.40
CA GLU A 132 -4.51 1.44 -2.46
C GLU A 132 -3.09 1.91 -2.13
N ALA A 133 -2.13 1.06 -2.49
CA ALA A 133 -0.71 1.40 -2.52
C ALA A 133 -0.24 1.42 -3.98
N TRP A 134 0.28 2.57 -4.42
CA TRP A 134 0.72 2.80 -5.80
C TRP A 134 2.24 2.90 -5.88
N GLY A 135 2.82 2.26 -6.88
CA GLY A 135 4.24 2.32 -7.19
C GLY A 135 4.50 2.61 -8.67
N ASN A 136 5.56 3.38 -8.92
CA ASN A 136 6.04 3.66 -10.26
C ASN A 136 6.23 2.36 -11.07
N GLY A 137 5.86 2.40 -12.35
CA GLY A 137 6.00 1.27 -13.27
C GLY A 137 4.84 0.27 -13.26
N GLY A 138 3.71 0.65 -12.66
CA GLY A 138 2.48 -0.15 -12.64
C GLY A 138 2.43 -1.17 -11.51
N GLN A 139 2.96 -0.80 -10.34
CA GLN A 139 2.83 -1.62 -9.12
C GLN A 139 1.60 -1.13 -8.35
N TYR A 140 0.60 -1.98 -8.19
CA TYR A 140 -0.62 -1.63 -7.47
C TYR A 140 -1.02 -2.75 -6.53
N LEU A 141 -1.27 -2.40 -5.27
CA LEU A 141 -2.06 -3.23 -4.36
C LEU A 141 -3.36 -2.49 -4.11
N ILE A 142 -4.47 -3.12 -4.45
CA ILE A 142 -5.80 -2.54 -4.41
C ILE A 142 -6.65 -3.43 -3.53
N ILE A 143 -7.29 -2.83 -2.53
CA ILE A 143 -8.09 -3.52 -1.53
C ILE A 143 -9.51 -2.96 -1.62
N ILE A 144 -10.50 -3.84 -1.70
CA ILE A 144 -11.91 -3.51 -1.88
C ILE A 144 -12.68 -4.19 -0.74
N PRO A 145 -12.79 -3.53 0.44
CA PRO A 145 -13.38 -4.13 1.62
C PRO A 145 -14.83 -4.60 1.40
N GLU A 146 -15.64 -3.82 0.68
CA GLU A 146 -17.04 -4.14 0.37
C GLU A 146 -17.20 -5.51 -0.29
N TRP A 147 -16.22 -5.92 -1.10
CA TRP A 147 -16.29 -7.18 -1.85
C TRP A 147 -15.35 -8.25 -1.30
N ASN A 148 -14.75 -8.01 -0.12
CA ASN A 148 -13.76 -8.89 0.49
C ASN A 148 -12.68 -9.33 -0.51
N MET A 149 -12.15 -8.37 -1.28
CA MET A 149 -11.30 -8.64 -2.44
C MET A 149 -10.05 -7.77 -2.43
N THR A 150 -8.94 -8.34 -2.86
CA THR A 150 -7.73 -7.56 -3.17
C THR A 150 -7.18 -7.98 -4.53
N VAL A 151 -6.66 -7.00 -5.26
CA VAL A 151 -6.06 -7.16 -6.59
C VAL A 151 -4.63 -6.63 -6.53
N THR A 152 -3.70 -7.40 -7.06
CA THR A 152 -2.29 -7.01 -7.14
C THR A 152 -1.85 -6.98 -8.59
N PHE A 153 -1.26 -5.87 -9.00
CA PHE A 153 -0.57 -5.72 -10.27
C PHE A 153 0.91 -5.45 -10.03
N THR A 154 1.75 -6.09 -10.82
CA THR A 154 3.17 -5.79 -10.92
C THR A 154 3.55 -5.71 -12.39
N ALA A 155 4.21 -4.62 -12.79
CA ALA A 155 4.62 -4.38 -14.17
C ALA A 155 6.04 -3.78 -14.24
N GLY A 156 6.45 -3.28 -15.41
CA GLY A 156 7.79 -2.74 -15.65
C GLY A 156 7.82 -1.40 -16.38
N ASN A 157 6.70 -0.68 -16.45
CA ASN A 157 6.54 0.54 -17.26
C ASN A 157 7.09 1.78 -16.53
N TYR A 158 8.31 1.70 -15.98
CA TYR A 158 8.85 2.74 -15.09
C TYR A 158 9.01 4.08 -15.80
N ASN A 159 8.47 5.15 -15.21
CA ASN A 159 8.48 6.51 -15.76
C ASN A 159 7.82 6.66 -17.14
N LEU A 160 6.96 5.71 -17.53
CA LEU A 160 6.17 5.79 -18.76
C LEU A 160 4.74 6.18 -18.38
N PHE A 161 4.38 7.43 -18.69
CA PHE A 161 3.06 7.99 -18.44
C PHE A 161 2.35 8.24 -19.79
N PRO A 162 1.13 7.73 -20.00
CA PRO A 162 0.24 7.09 -19.03
C PRO A 162 0.41 5.56 -18.90
N GLU A 163 1.36 4.93 -19.60
CA GLU A 163 1.43 3.47 -19.73
C GLU A 163 1.60 2.70 -18.41
N MET A 164 2.14 3.33 -17.37
CA MET A 164 2.20 2.74 -16.04
C MET A 164 0.82 2.56 -15.39
N GLU A 165 -0.21 3.26 -15.86
CA GLU A 165 -1.58 3.22 -15.33
C GLU A 165 -2.49 2.22 -16.05
N ILE A 166 -2.02 1.55 -17.11
CA ILE A 166 -2.76 0.48 -17.82
C ILE A 166 -3.37 -0.57 -16.86
N PRO A 167 -2.70 -1.01 -15.78
CA PRO A 167 -3.32 -1.92 -14.82
C PRO A 167 -4.60 -1.38 -14.16
N LEU A 168 -4.73 -0.06 -13.98
CA LEU A 168 -5.94 0.57 -13.46
C LEU A 168 -7.07 0.56 -14.50
N GLU A 169 -6.75 0.73 -15.79
CA GLU A 169 -7.71 0.52 -16.87
C GLU A 169 -8.21 -0.93 -16.89
N ILE A 170 -7.29 -1.91 -16.76
CA ILE A 170 -7.65 -3.33 -16.68
C ILE A 170 -8.59 -3.60 -15.50
N LEU A 171 -8.28 -3.00 -14.34
CA LEU A 171 -9.12 -3.09 -13.16
C LEU A 171 -10.54 -2.59 -13.44
N GLU A 172 -10.67 -1.36 -13.95
CA GLU A 172 -11.97 -0.70 -14.12
C GLU A 172 -12.79 -1.25 -15.29
N GLU A 173 -12.16 -1.62 -16.40
CA GLU A 173 -12.86 -2.09 -17.60
C GLU A 173 -13.20 -3.58 -17.56
N TYR A 174 -12.37 -4.40 -16.90
CA TYR A 174 -12.50 -5.86 -16.97
C TYR A 174 -12.73 -6.52 -15.61
N ILE A 175 -11.99 -6.13 -14.57
CA ILE A 175 -12.05 -6.84 -13.28
C ILE A 175 -13.28 -6.42 -12.48
N LEU A 176 -13.45 -5.12 -12.19
CA LEU A 176 -14.56 -4.64 -11.37
C LEU A 176 -15.93 -4.98 -11.99
N PRO A 177 -16.15 -4.85 -13.31
CA PRO A 177 -17.41 -5.24 -13.93
C PRO A 177 -17.66 -6.76 -13.88
N ALA A 178 -16.62 -7.59 -13.95
CA ALA A 178 -16.77 -9.04 -13.95
C ALA A 178 -17.08 -9.63 -12.56
N VAL A 179 -16.67 -8.94 -11.49
CA VAL A 179 -16.89 -9.38 -10.10
C VAL A 179 -18.02 -8.62 -9.40
N GLN A 180 -18.60 -7.63 -10.07
CA GLN A 180 -19.91 -7.09 -9.73
C GLN A 180 -20.98 -8.17 -9.98
N ALA A 181 -21.06 -9.17 -9.12
CA ALA A 181 -22.19 -10.08 -9.06
C ALA A 181 -23.38 -9.36 -8.41
N ASP A 182 -24.57 -9.64 -8.98
CA ASP A 182 -25.88 -9.00 -8.76
C ASP A 182 -26.23 -8.52 -7.33
#